data_AF-A0A9J6BJG9-F1
#
_entry.id   AF-A0A9J6BJG9-F1
#
_cell.length_a   1.000
_cell.length_b   1.000
_cell.length_c   1.000
_cell.angle_alpha   90.00
_cell.angle_beta   90.00
_cell.angle_gamma   90.00
#
_symmetry.space_group_name_H-M   'P 1'
#
loop_
_entity.id
_entity.type
_entity.pdbx_description
1 polymer ?
#
loop_
_entity_poly.entity_id
_entity_poly.type
_entity_poly.pdbx_seq_one_letter_code
_entity_poly.pdbx_strand_id
1 'polypeptide(L)'
;MFFDDNENSINEEKSKINYDELDYELLDKLKRGEINVEETVKNLEKLYKDELLDYSEKHCPSNDLIFAQCYHQLVHSSSLQEILDKEQNYAPKISKLMNRMEKQLSDMNEMHLEVMDSKINNLDVDGTTSDDINELLKQQYSSTNLIRKQYESELEATRGHQKNEFREYVTAKIGQKLLDSPQTSIGNKSAMFPNVNINRNADRREESFTIHLGSQLKSTHNIRILAADLVELCGPIINENNELVINGNIQLGIYSSSLSGVVCLVPSSSQIIANQKIIRSANLSTEFHFDQIDAQLEKIQNDLKESGESRLRPGDFFITKHSNLQCHLIFHLVYDDSSADMNSRHPCILGLRNILKIANRYDITQLTIPALLKTEMSEEMTLSWCLRRAELVLKCTKGFMIENSTGSELSTLQLLLPADISDELFMSISQMIPQIFRVANTKFL
;
A
#
# COMPACT_ATOMS: atom_id res chain seq x y z
N MET A 1 65.60 24.26 -18.73
CA MET A 1 64.67 24.99 -19.62
C MET A 1 63.42 25.20 -18.79
N PHE A 2 63.41 26.31 -18.05
CA PHE A 2 62.45 26.66 -16.99
C PHE A 2 61.37 27.58 -17.57
N PHE A 3 60.49 27.07 -18.43
CA PHE A 3 59.53 27.95 -19.13
C PHE A 3 58.08 27.46 -19.25
N ASP A 4 57.72 26.25 -18.81
CA ASP A 4 56.32 25.75 -18.97
C ASP A 4 55.39 25.98 -17.76
N ASP A 5 55.92 26.20 -16.56
CA ASP A 5 55.05 26.42 -15.38
C ASP A 5 54.47 27.86 -15.31
N ASN A 6 55.03 28.80 -16.07
CA ASN A 6 54.58 30.20 -16.05
C ASN A 6 53.36 30.45 -16.95
N GLU A 7 53.20 29.75 -18.08
CA GLU A 7 52.09 30.05 -19.02
C GLU A 7 50.73 29.61 -18.48
N ASN A 8 50.65 28.48 -17.77
CA ASN A 8 49.40 28.05 -17.13
C ASN A 8 49.02 28.93 -15.95
N SER A 9 49.99 29.35 -15.12
CA SER A 9 49.73 30.29 -14.02
C SER A 9 49.27 31.66 -14.53
N ILE A 10 49.86 32.15 -15.63
CA ILE A 10 49.47 33.44 -16.23
C ILE A 10 48.08 33.37 -16.87
N ASN A 11 47.69 32.24 -17.45
CA ASN A 11 46.35 32.07 -18.02
C ASN A 11 45.27 31.90 -16.94
N GLU A 12 45.56 31.23 -15.83
CA GLU A 12 44.66 31.14 -14.66
C GLU A 12 44.53 32.48 -13.92
N GLU A 13 45.62 33.25 -13.76
CA GLU A 13 45.56 34.60 -13.20
C GLU A 13 44.83 35.58 -14.12
N LYS A 14 45.09 35.56 -15.43
CA LYS A 14 44.38 36.42 -16.39
C LYS A 14 42.89 36.11 -16.48
N SER A 15 42.51 34.84 -16.37
CA SER A 15 41.09 34.46 -16.34
C SER A 15 40.44 34.90 -15.03
N LYS A 16 41.07 34.69 -13.87
CA LYS A 16 40.58 35.20 -12.57
C LYS A 16 40.43 36.71 -12.52
N ILE A 17 41.43 37.46 -12.98
CA ILE A 17 41.38 38.94 -13.01
C ILE A 17 40.21 39.44 -13.87
N ASN A 18 39.90 38.75 -14.96
CA ASN A 18 38.80 39.10 -15.86
C ASN A 18 37.42 38.78 -15.25
N TYR A 19 37.30 37.71 -14.46
CA TYR A 19 36.09 37.43 -13.68
C TYR A 19 35.90 38.40 -12.52
N ASP A 20 36.98 38.76 -11.81
CA ASP A 20 36.93 39.72 -10.71
C ASP A 20 36.50 41.12 -11.20
N GLU A 21 37.04 41.61 -12.33
CA GLU A 21 36.62 42.89 -12.92
C GLU A 21 35.15 42.88 -13.36
N LEU A 22 34.70 41.77 -13.97
CA LEU A 22 33.30 41.60 -14.37
C LEU A 22 32.36 41.57 -13.14
N ASP A 23 32.78 40.91 -12.06
CA ASP A 23 32.04 40.82 -10.80
C ASP A 23 31.96 42.18 -10.11
N TYR A 24 33.06 42.95 -10.09
CA TYR A 24 33.05 44.33 -9.57
C TYR A 24 32.14 45.25 -10.39
N GLU A 25 32.12 45.11 -11.72
CA GLU A 25 31.25 45.90 -12.59
C GLU A 25 29.76 45.54 -12.40
N LEU A 26 29.46 44.26 -12.24
CA LEU A 26 28.11 43.76 -11.92
C LEU A 26 27.67 44.24 -10.53
N LEU A 27 28.54 44.20 -9.52
CA LEU A 27 28.25 44.70 -8.17
C LEU A 27 27.99 46.22 -8.16
N ASP A 28 28.72 46.99 -8.97
CA ASP A 28 28.54 48.44 -9.07
C ASP A 28 27.24 48.82 -9.80
N LYS A 29 26.89 48.08 -10.87
CA LYS A 29 25.59 48.19 -11.56
C LYS A 29 24.41 47.75 -10.67
N LEU A 30 24.63 46.77 -9.79
CA LEU A 30 23.63 46.32 -8.80
C LEU A 30 23.42 47.38 -7.71
N LYS A 31 24.49 48.03 -7.24
CA LYS A 31 24.42 49.16 -6.29
C LYS A 31 23.73 50.40 -6.87
N ARG A 32 23.85 50.62 -8.18
CA ARG A 32 23.15 51.69 -8.91
C ARG A 32 21.68 51.39 -9.22
N GLY A 33 21.20 50.17 -8.95
CA GLY A 33 19.83 49.75 -9.26
C GLY A 33 19.55 49.56 -10.76
N GLU A 34 20.60 49.46 -11.58
CA GLU A 34 20.51 49.30 -13.04
C GLU A 34 20.31 47.83 -13.43
N ILE A 35 20.55 46.89 -12.51
CA ILE A 35 20.32 45.46 -12.72
C ILE A 35 18.96 45.07 -12.16
N ASN A 36 18.06 44.67 -13.05
CA ASN A 36 16.83 44.00 -12.66
C ASN A 36 17.17 42.55 -12.26
N VAL A 37 17.34 42.33 -10.96
CA VAL A 37 17.67 41.02 -10.39
C VAL A 37 16.64 39.96 -10.80
N GLU A 38 15.37 40.34 -10.89
CA GLU A 38 14.26 39.43 -11.25
C GLU A 38 14.33 38.97 -12.71
N GLU A 39 14.74 39.85 -13.62
CA GLU A 39 14.97 39.52 -15.02
C GLU A 39 16.23 38.66 -15.21
N THR A 40 17.28 38.96 -14.44
CA THR A 40 18.53 38.19 -14.44
C THR A 40 18.29 36.77 -13.94
N VAL A 41 17.52 36.60 -12.86
CA VAL A 41 17.11 35.28 -12.34
C VAL A 41 16.28 34.53 -13.39
N LYS A 42 15.31 35.18 -14.05
CA LYS A 42 14.53 34.55 -15.13
C LYS A 42 15.40 34.10 -16.31
N ASN A 43 16.38 34.92 -16.70
CA ASN A 43 17.30 34.58 -17.79
C ASN A 43 18.24 33.44 -17.39
N LEU A 44 18.72 33.42 -16.15
CA LEU A 44 19.54 32.33 -15.62
C LEU A 44 18.73 31.02 -15.51
N GLU A 45 17.49 31.09 -15.04
CA GLU A 45 16.56 29.94 -15.04
C GLU A 45 16.30 29.42 -16.46
N LYS A 46 16.17 30.33 -17.44
CA LYS A 46 15.97 29.96 -18.85
C LYS A 46 17.22 29.27 -19.40
N LEU A 47 18.40 29.86 -19.24
CA LEU A 47 19.67 29.28 -19.70
C LEU A 47 19.94 27.93 -19.04
N TYR A 48 19.69 27.83 -17.73
CA TYR A 48 19.82 26.56 -17.01
C TYR A 48 18.85 25.50 -17.53
N LYS A 49 17.59 25.86 -17.84
CA LYS A 49 16.62 24.93 -18.46
C LYS A 49 17.06 24.51 -19.86
N ASP A 50 17.54 25.44 -20.68
CA ASP A 50 17.99 25.17 -22.04
C ASP A 50 19.23 24.26 -22.02
N GLU A 51 20.20 24.52 -21.15
CA GLU A 51 21.40 23.68 -20.95
C GLU A 51 21.03 22.29 -20.40
N LEU A 52 20.11 22.21 -19.43
CA LEU A 52 19.62 20.93 -18.93
C LEU A 52 18.91 20.13 -20.03
N LEU A 53 18.16 20.77 -20.92
CA LEU A 53 17.48 20.09 -22.04
C LEU A 53 18.46 19.58 -23.10
N ASP A 54 19.56 20.30 -23.33
CA ASP A 54 20.57 19.95 -24.34
C ASP A 54 21.56 18.89 -23.85
N TYR A 55 21.91 18.89 -22.56
CA TYR A 55 22.97 18.04 -22.01
C TYR A 55 22.50 16.99 -21.00
N SER A 56 21.24 16.99 -20.55
CA SER A 56 20.74 15.86 -19.78
C SER A 56 20.66 14.62 -20.67
N GLU A 57 21.13 13.49 -20.15
CA GLU A 57 20.77 12.19 -20.73
C GLU A 57 19.24 12.13 -20.76
N LYS A 58 18.66 12.09 -21.97
CA LYS A 58 17.23 11.88 -22.16
C LYS A 58 16.88 10.48 -21.68
N HIS A 59 16.73 10.31 -20.38
CA HIS A 59 16.24 9.08 -19.80
C HIS A 59 14.78 8.95 -20.24
N CYS A 60 14.54 8.13 -21.27
CA CYS A 60 13.20 7.84 -21.70
C CYS A 60 12.45 7.28 -20.48
N PRO A 61 11.31 7.85 -20.08
CA PRO A 61 10.58 7.36 -18.93
C PRO A 61 10.26 5.87 -19.15
N SER A 62 10.42 5.06 -18.10
CA SER A 62 10.06 3.64 -18.15
C SER A 62 8.60 3.49 -18.59
N ASN A 63 8.27 2.40 -19.29
CA ASN A 63 6.89 2.08 -19.68
C ASN A 63 5.93 2.11 -18.48
N ASP A 64 6.39 1.75 -17.28
CA ASP A 64 5.59 1.83 -16.05
C ASP A 64 5.26 3.28 -15.66
N LEU A 65 6.23 4.19 -15.80
CA LEU A 65 6.03 5.60 -15.49
C LEU A 65 5.10 6.26 -16.51
N ILE A 66 5.26 5.92 -17.80
CA ILE A 66 4.36 6.38 -18.86
C ILE A 66 2.94 5.90 -18.58
N PHE A 67 2.75 4.61 -18.31
CA PHE A 67 1.45 4.05 -17.97
C PHE A 67 0.83 4.75 -16.74
N ALA A 68 1.60 4.95 -15.67
CA ALA A 68 1.13 5.59 -14.46
C ALA A 68 0.62 7.02 -14.72
N GLN A 69 1.38 7.81 -15.50
CA GLN A 69 0.98 9.15 -15.90
C GLN A 69 -0.29 9.16 -16.76
N CYS A 70 -0.36 8.27 -17.75
CA CYS A 70 -1.52 8.13 -18.64
C CYS A 70 -2.78 7.74 -17.83
N TYR A 71 -2.64 6.76 -16.94
CA TYR A 71 -3.74 6.30 -16.09
C TYR A 71 -4.25 7.42 -15.18
N HIS A 72 -3.34 8.08 -14.45
CA HIS A 72 -3.68 9.18 -13.54
C HIS A 72 -4.46 10.30 -14.27
N GLN A 73 -4.02 10.68 -15.47
CA GLN A 73 -4.75 11.66 -16.27
C GLN A 73 -6.14 11.19 -16.69
N LEU A 74 -6.28 9.91 -17.08
CA LEU A 74 -7.56 9.38 -17.53
C LEU A 74 -8.57 9.20 -16.40
N VAL A 75 -8.17 8.76 -15.21
CA VAL A 75 -9.09 8.58 -14.07
C VAL A 75 -9.63 9.90 -13.53
N HIS A 76 -8.90 11.01 -13.73
CA HIS A 76 -9.38 12.36 -13.43
C HIS A 76 -10.17 13.01 -14.57
N SER A 77 -10.43 12.26 -15.64
CA SER A 77 -11.25 12.69 -16.76
C SER A 77 -12.61 11.99 -16.75
N SER A 78 -13.48 12.36 -17.69
CA SER A 78 -14.78 11.69 -17.91
C SER A 78 -14.69 10.20 -18.26
N SER A 79 -13.48 9.66 -18.45
CA SER A 79 -13.24 8.27 -18.82
C SER A 79 -13.11 7.29 -17.65
N LEU A 80 -13.26 7.74 -16.39
CA LEU A 80 -13.17 6.88 -15.21
C LEU A 80 -14.12 5.68 -15.30
N GLN A 81 -15.39 5.90 -15.64
CA GLN A 81 -16.37 4.81 -15.71
C GLN A 81 -15.98 3.75 -16.74
N GLU A 82 -15.49 4.18 -17.92
CA GLU A 82 -15.05 3.24 -18.95
C GLU A 82 -13.83 2.41 -18.53
N ILE A 83 -12.93 2.98 -17.72
CA ILE A 83 -11.79 2.25 -17.14
C ILE A 83 -12.29 1.19 -16.17
N LEU A 84 -13.20 1.58 -15.27
CA LEU A 84 -13.81 0.68 -14.29
C LEU A 84 -14.58 -0.46 -14.97
N ASP A 85 -15.38 -0.16 -15.99
CA ASP A 85 -16.11 -1.16 -16.77
C ASP A 85 -15.14 -2.14 -17.45
N LYS A 86 -13.99 -1.64 -17.93
CA LYS A 86 -12.97 -2.49 -18.54
C LYS A 86 -12.29 -3.41 -17.52
N GLU A 87 -11.93 -2.91 -16.33
CA GLU A 87 -11.43 -3.74 -15.22
C GLU A 87 -12.46 -4.81 -14.82
N GLN A 88 -13.73 -4.42 -14.71
CA GLN A 88 -14.86 -5.30 -14.38
C GLN A 88 -15.06 -6.43 -15.40
N ASN A 89 -14.86 -6.16 -16.70
CA ASN A 89 -14.99 -7.17 -17.74
C ASN A 89 -13.91 -8.28 -17.69
N TYR A 90 -12.74 -7.99 -17.09
CA TYR A 90 -11.66 -8.97 -17.00
C TYR A 90 -11.78 -9.92 -15.79
N ALA A 91 -12.34 -9.44 -14.68
CA ALA A 91 -12.37 -10.17 -13.41
C ALA A 91 -13.09 -11.54 -13.47
N PRO A 92 -14.25 -11.70 -14.14
CA PRO A 92 -14.96 -12.98 -14.16
C PRO A 92 -14.14 -14.14 -14.72
N LYS A 93 -13.24 -13.87 -15.67
CA LYS A 93 -12.40 -14.92 -16.27
C LYS A 93 -11.40 -15.46 -15.24
N ILE A 94 -10.74 -14.58 -14.50
CA ILE A 94 -9.77 -14.95 -13.46
C ILE A 94 -10.48 -15.63 -12.28
N SER A 95 -11.57 -15.04 -11.78
CA SER A 95 -12.34 -15.60 -10.67
C SER A 95 -12.84 -17.02 -10.99
N LYS A 96 -13.34 -17.27 -12.19
CA LYS A 96 -13.76 -18.62 -12.63
C LYS A 96 -12.60 -19.62 -12.65
N LEU A 97 -11.42 -19.22 -13.16
CA LEU A 97 -10.24 -20.08 -13.18
C LEU A 97 -9.75 -20.40 -11.76
N MET A 98 -9.68 -19.40 -10.88
CA MET A 98 -9.30 -19.58 -9.47
C MET A 98 -10.28 -20.50 -8.74
N ASN A 99 -11.58 -20.25 -8.83
CA ASN A 99 -12.59 -21.07 -8.17
C ASN A 99 -12.58 -22.53 -8.69
N ARG A 100 -12.31 -22.72 -9.99
CA ARG A 100 -12.16 -24.05 -10.56
C ARG A 100 -10.92 -24.77 -10.03
N MET A 101 -9.78 -24.07 -9.96
CA MET A 101 -8.54 -24.61 -9.39
C MET A 101 -8.77 -25.03 -7.93
N GLU A 102 -9.32 -24.14 -7.10
CA GLU A 102 -9.58 -24.44 -5.70
C GLU A 102 -10.53 -25.62 -5.52
N LYS A 103 -11.61 -25.68 -6.30
CA LYS A 103 -12.53 -26.82 -6.27
C LYS A 103 -11.81 -28.12 -6.60
N GLN A 104 -11.05 -28.17 -7.68
CA GLN A 104 -10.32 -29.39 -8.06
C GLN A 104 -9.25 -29.79 -7.04
N LEU A 105 -8.55 -28.82 -6.44
CA LEU A 105 -7.61 -29.09 -5.36
C LEU A 105 -8.32 -29.62 -4.11
N SER A 106 -9.50 -29.08 -3.78
CA SER A 106 -10.33 -29.55 -2.67
C SER A 106 -10.81 -30.98 -2.88
N ASP A 107 -11.44 -31.26 -4.04
CA ASP A 107 -11.95 -32.58 -4.40
C ASP A 107 -10.81 -33.63 -4.38
N MET A 108 -9.62 -33.26 -4.87
CA MET A 108 -8.44 -34.14 -4.85
C MET A 108 -7.89 -34.35 -3.44
N ASN A 109 -7.86 -33.32 -2.59
CA ASN A 109 -7.43 -33.49 -1.20
C ASN A 109 -8.39 -34.39 -0.41
N GLU A 110 -9.69 -34.30 -0.64
CA GLU A 110 -10.69 -35.18 -0.03
C GLU A 110 -10.46 -36.64 -0.45
N MET A 111 -10.30 -36.91 -1.75
CA MET A 111 -9.94 -38.25 -2.24
C MET A 111 -8.60 -38.75 -1.66
N HIS A 112 -7.60 -37.88 -1.54
CA HIS A 112 -6.32 -38.24 -0.95
C HIS A 112 -6.43 -38.62 0.53
N LEU A 113 -7.27 -37.92 1.30
CA LEU A 113 -7.55 -38.22 2.69
C LEU A 113 -8.25 -39.57 2.84
N GLU A 114 -9.28 -39.85 2.03
CA GLU A 114 -9.99 -41.14 2.07
C GLU A 114 -9.07 -42.33 1.75
N VAL A 115 -8.23 -42.20 0.71
CA VAL A 115 -7.27 -43.24 0.33
C VAL A 115 -6.21 -43.43 1.41
N MET A 116 -5.74 -42.33 2.02
CA MET A 116 -4.76 -42.38 3.10
C MET A 116 -5.34 -43.06 4.34
N ASP A 117 -6.56 -42.71 4.74
CA ASP A 117 -7.26 -43.32 5.88
C ASP A 117 -7.50 -44.81 5.65
N SER A 118 -7.92 -45.22 4.45
CA SER A 118 -8.06 -46.63 4.10
C SER A 118 -6.73 -47.37 4.21
N LYS A 119 -5.64 -46.78 3.73
CA LYS A 119 -4.32 -47.42 3.74
C LYS A 119 -3.69 -47.47 5.14
N ILE A 120 -3.99 -46.48 5.98
CA ILE A 120 -3.62 -46.47 7.40
C ILE A 120 -4.41 -47.51 8.19
N ASN A 121 -5.71 -47.66 7.94
CA ASN A 121 -6.53 -48.66 8.62
C ASN A 121 -6.11 -50.11 8.28
N ASN A 122 -5.47 -50.30 7.13
CA ASN A 122 -4.93 -51.59 6.68
C ASN A 122 -3.43 -51.76 7.03
N LEU A 123 -2.84 -50.86 7.84
CA LEU A 123 -1.52 -51.09 8.43
C LEU A 123 -1.58 -52.36 9.29
N ASP A 124 -0.56 -53.20 9.16
CA ASP A 124 -0.38 -54.47 9.88
C ASP A 124 -1.39 -55.60 9.58
N VAL A 125 -2.45 -55.36 8.78
CA VAL A 125 -3.45 -56.39 8.43
C VAL A 125 -3.16 -57.07 7.09
N ASP A 126 -2.84 -56.29 6.04
CA ASP A 126 -2.73 -56.79 4.65
C ASP A 126 -1.28 -56.78 4.10
N GLY A 127 -0.27 -56.67 4.96
CA GLY A 127 1.13 -56.53 4.53
C GLY A 127 1.47 -55.12 4.01
N THR A 128 0.57 -54.16 4.19
CA THR A 128 0.82 -52.74 3.93
C THR A 128 1.92 -52.23 4.85
N THR A 129 3.01 -51.76 4.26
CA THR A 129 4.18 -51.25 5.00
C THR A 129 4.15 -49.72 5.10
N SER A 130 4.95 -49.18 6.02
CA SER A 130 5.19 -47.73 6.11
C SER A 130 5.78 -47.15 4.82
N ASP A 131 6.51 -47.96 4.04
CA ASP A 131 7.06 -47.55 2.75
C ASP A 131 5.96 -47.36 1.69
N ASP A 132 4.91 -48.18 1.71
CA ASP A 132 3.75 -48.06 0.81
C ASP A 132 2.93 -46.79 1.09
N ILE A 133 2.98 -46.29 2.32
CA ILE A 133 2.36 -45.01 2.73
C ILE A 133 3.24 -43.84 2.26
N ASN A 134 4.55 -43.95 2.44
CA ASN A 134 5.49 -42.92 1.95
C ASN A 134 5.44 -42.79 0.42
N GLU A 135 5.30 -43.89 -0.31
CA GLU A 135 5.13 -43.86 -1.76
C GLU A 135 3.80 -43.23 -2.16
N LEU A 136 2.70 -43.58 -1.47
CA LEU A 136 1.39 -42.95 -1.69
C LEU A 136 1.47 -41.43 -1.48
N LEU A 137 2.09 -40.96 -0.39
CA LEU A 137 2.26 -39.54 -0.12
C LEU A 137 3.05 -38.81 -1.21
N LYS A 138 4.10 -39.44 -1.74
CA LYS A 138 4.86 -38.89 -2.88
C LYS A 138 3.99 -38.78 -4.13
N GLN A 139 3.19 -39.80 -4.44
CA GLN A 139 2.27 -39.78 -5.57
C GLN A 139 1.21 -38.69 -5.40
N GLN A 140 0.57 -38.61 -4.23
CA GLN A 140 -0.43 -37.58 -3.91
C GLN A 140 0.15 -36.17 -4.03
N TYR A 141 1.33 -35.92 -3.46
CA TYR A 141 2.03 -34.64 -3.55
C TYR A 141 2.36 -34.27 -5.01
N SER A 142 2.83 -35.23 -5.81
CA SER A 142 3.13 -35.01 -7.23
C SER A 142 1.88 -34.66 -8.03
N SER A 143 0.78 -35.41 -7.84
CA SER A 143 -0.51 -35.15 -8.51
C SER A 143 -1.07 -33.77 -8.15
N THR A 144 -1.06 -33.41 -6.87
CA THR A 144 -1.52 -32.09 -6.41
C THR A 144 -0.70 -30.95 -7.01
N ASN A 145 0.63 -31.10 -7.04
CA ASN A 145 1.52 -30.09 -7.61
C ASN A 145 1.36 -29.94 -9.12
N LEU A 146 1.11 -31.02 -9.85
CA LEU A 146 0.93 -30.96 -11.30
C LEU A 146 -0.30 -30.12 -11.66
N ILE A 147 -1.44 -30.39 -11.01
CA ILE A 147 -2.68 -29.64 -11.22
C ILE A 147 -2.48 -28.17 -10.83
N ARG A 148 -1.87 -27.92 -9.67
CA ARG A 148 -1.59 -26.55 -9.22
C ARG A 148 -0.75 -25.78 -10.25
N LYS A 149 0.37 -26.34 -10.70
CA LYS A 149 1.25 -25.71 -11.70
C LYS A 149 0.56 -25.44 -13.04
N GLN A 150 -0.33 -26.35 -13.46
CA GLN A 150 -1.10 -26.16 -14.69
C GLN A 150 -2.00 -24.93 -14.58
N TYR A 151 -2.75 -24.78 -13.48
CA TYR A 151 -3.60 -23.61 -13.28
C TYR A 151 -2.79 -22.34 -13.05
N GLU A 152 -1.69 -22.39 -12.29
CA GLU A 152 -0.78 -21.25 -12.09
C GLU A 152 -0.28 -20.71 -13.44
N SER A 153 0.15 -21.59 -14.34
CA SER A 153 0.60 -21.20 -15.68
C SER A 153 -0.52 -20.60 -16.54
N GLU A 154 -1.73 -21.18 -16.50
CA GLU A 154 -2.88 -20.64 -17.23
C GLU A 154 -3.34 -19.27 -16.68
N LEU A 155 -3.32 -19.12 -15.35
CA LEU A 155 -3.64 -17.88 -14.65
C LEU A 155 -2.62 -16.80 -14.97
N GLU A 156 -1.33 -17.10 -14.92
CA GLU A 156 -0.25 -16.15 -15.24
C GLU A 156 -0.35 -15.68 -16.69
N ALA A 157 -0.54 -16.60 -17.64
CA ALA A 157 -0.72 -16.26 -19.05
C ALA A 157 -1.96 -15.38 -19.26
N THR A 158 -3.08 -15.71 -18.61
CA THR A 158 -4.32 -14.94 -18.73
C THR A 158 -4.17 -13.54 -18.11
N ARG A 159 -3.59 -13.45 -16.91
CA ARG A 159 -3.33 -12.17 -16.22
C ARG A 159 -2.37 -11.29 -17.01
N GLY A 160 -1.30 -11.87 -17.55
CA GLY A 160 -0.34 -11.16 -18.39
C GLY A 160 -0.99 -10.59 -19.65
N HIS A 161 -1.83 -11.38 -20.33
CA HIS A 161 -2.59 -10.90 -21.48
C HIS A 161 -3.54 -9.75 -21.12
N GLN A 162 -4.34 -9.91 -20.06
CA GLN A 162 -5.25 -8.85 -19.59
C GLN A 162 -4.49 -7.58 -19.19
N LYS A 163 -3.37 -7.71 -18.47
CA LYS A 163 -2.54 -6.59 -18.04
C LYS A 163 -1.98 -5.82 -19.22
N ASN A 164 -1.45 -6.51 -20.22
CA ASN A 164 -0.91 -5.88 -21.42
C ASN A 164 -2.00 -5.17 -22.23
N GLU A 165 -3.12 -5.84 -22.50
CA GLU A 165 -4.25 -5.27 -23.25
C GLU A 165 -4.83 -4.03 -22.54
N PHE A 166 -4.93 -4.06 -21.21
CA PHE A 166 -5.39 -2.92 -20.42
C PHE A 166 -4.43 -1.74 -20.50
N ARG A 167 -3.12 -1.99 -20.33
CA ARG A 167 -2.09 -0.94 -20.40
C ARG A 167 -2.00 -0.31 -21.79
N GLU A 168 -2.09 -1.11 -22.84
CA GLU A 168 -2.16 -0.63 -24.22
C GLU A 168 -3.40 0.24 -24.45
N TYR A 169 -4.57 -0.20 -23.95
CA TYR A 169 -5.81 0.57 -24.04
C TYR A 169 -5.70 1.94 -23.35
N VAL A 170 -5.19 1.99 -22.12
CA VAL A 170 -5.00 3.23 -21.36
C VAL A 170 -4.09 4.20 -22.12
N THR A 171 -2.97 3.69 -22.65
CA THR A 171 -1.98 4.50 -23.39
C THR A 171 -2.52 4.97 -24.75
N ALA A 172 -3.24 4.11 -25.48
CA ALA A 172 -3.86 4.49 -26.76
C ALA A 172 -4.94 5.56 -26.57
N LYS A 173 -5.74 5.44 -25.50
CA LYS A 173 -6.86 6.35 -25.22
C LYS A 173 -6.40 7.77 -24.86
N ILE A 174 -5.30 7.92 -24.12
CA ILE A 174 -4.71 9.24 -23.89
C ILE A 174 -4.14 9.82 -25.19
N GLY A 175 -3.52 8.98 -26.03
CA GLY A 175 -3.01 9.40 -27.34
C GLY A 175 -4.09 9.98 -28.24
N GLN A 176 -5.27 9.34 -28.29
CA GLN A 176 -6.45 9.86 -29.00
C GLN A 176 -6.94 11.19 -28.40
N LYS A 177 -7.06 11.29 -27.07
CA LYS A 177 -7.47 12.55 -26.41
C LYS A 177 -6.53 13.71 -26.69
N LEU A 178 -5.22 13.48 -26.72
CA LEU A 178 -4.22 14.49 -27.04
C LEU A 178 -4.33 14.99 -28.49
N LEU A 179 -4.75 14.11 -29.42
CA LEU A 179 -5.02 14.48 -30.81
C LEU A 179 -6.31 15.30 -30.95
N ASP A 180 -7.34 14.98 -30.17
CA ASP A 180 -8.66 15.61 -30.24
C ASP A 180 -8.75 16.95 -29.48
N SER A 181 -7.94 17.15 -28.41
CA SER A 181 -7.86 18.42 -27.68
C SER A 181 -6.49 18.62 -27.00
N PRO A 182 -5.69 19.61 -27.41
CA PRO A 182 -4.39 19.89 -26.80
C PRO A 182 -4.45 20.64 -25.45
N GLN A 183 -5.64 20.98 -24.94
CA GLN A 183 -5.78 21.62 -23.62
C GLN A 183 -6.33 20.63 -22.59
N THR A 184 -5.43 20.05 -21.80
CA THR A 184 -5.79 19.35 -20.58
C THR A 184 -5.87 20.35 -19.43
N SER A 185 -7.07 20.86 -19.14
CA SER A 185 -7.31 21.39 -17.79
C SER A 185 -7.24 20.21 -16.82
N ILE A 186 -6.25 20.25 -15.93
CA ILE A 186 -6.18 19.34 -14.79
C ILE A 186 -7.43 19.62 -13.96
N GLY A 187 -8.43 18.74 -14.10
CA GLY A 187 -9.70 18.83 -13.40
C GLY A 187 -9.49 18.86 -11.88
N ASN A 188 -10.30 19.70 -11.21
CA ASN A 188 -10.22 20.05 -9.80
C ASN A 188 -9.77 18.92 -8.87
N LYS A 189 -8.71 19.19 -8.09
CA LYS A 189 -8.18 18.37 -6.98
C LYS A 189 -9.16 18.15 -5.81
N SER A 190 -10.40 18.63 -5.91
CA SER A 190 -11.27 18.88 -4.75
C SER A 190 -12.28 17.77 -4.45
N ALA A 191 -12.23 16.61 -5.12
CA ALA A 191 -13.11 15.48 -4.83
C ALA A 191 -12.35 14.23 -4.35
N MET A 192 -11.17 14.42 -3.74
CA MET A 192 -10.24 13.35 -3.38
C MET A 192 -10.44 12.83 -1.95
N PHE A 193 -11.68 12.74 -1.49
CA PHE A 193 -11.97 12.10 -0.21
C PHE A 193 -12.38 10.65 -0.48
N PRO A 194 -11.51 9.67 -0.21
CA PRO A 194 -11.92 8.27 -0.13
C PRO A 194 -12.85 8.14 1.09
N ASN A 195 -14.12 8.46 0.90
CA ASN A 195 -15.14 7.78 1.66
C ASN A 195 -15.10 6.35 1.12
N VAL A 196 -14.31 5.50 1.77
CA VAL A 196 -14.50 4.06 1.70
C VAL A 196 -15.93 3.82 2.21
N ASN A 197 -16.92 4.04 1.34
CA ASN A 197 -18.26 3.53 1.49
C ASN A 197 -18.13 2.05 1.18
N ILE A 198 -17.54 1.30 2.12
CA ILE A 198 -17.86 -0.11 2.21
C ILE A 198 -19.38 -0.14 2.30
N ASN A 199 -20.00 -0.96 1.46
CA ASN A 199 -21.44 -1.10 1.34
C ASN A 199 -22.17 -0.86 2.67
N ARG A 200 -23.25 -0.09 2.58
CA ARG A 200 -24.21 0.23 3.64
C ARG A 200 -24.79 -1.04 4.27
N ASN A 201 -24.00 -1.76 5.06
CA ASN A 201 -24.55 -2.50 6.17
C ASN A 201 -24.85 -1.45 7.22
N ALA A 202 -26.11 -1.01 7.27
CA ALA A 202 -26.62 -0.06 8.26
C ALA A 202 -26.39 -0.53 9.71
N ASP A 203 -25.95 -1.78 9.90
CA ASP A 203 -25.65 -2.41 11.18
C ASP A 203 -24.14 -2.44 11.55
N ARG A 204 -23.24 -1.86 10.75
CA ARG A 204 -21.83 -1.76 11.16
C ARG A 204 -21.67 -0.68 12.21
N ARG A 205 -21.06 -1.06 13.33
CA ARG A 205 -20.75 -0.14 14.43
C ARG A 205 -19.58 0.74 14.03
N GLU A 206 -19.86 2.01 13.82
CA GLU A 206 -18.89 2.99 13.36
C GLU A 206 -19.15 4.36 14.02
N GLU A 207 -18.10 5.02 14.48
CA GLU A 207 -18.13 6.40 14.93
C GLU A 207 -16.95 7.18 14.36
N SER A 208 -17.13 8.49 14.14
CA SER A 208 -16.10 9.37 13.59
C SER A 208 -15.95 10.63 14.42
N PHE A 209 -14.70 11.04 14.62
CA PHE A 209 -14.29 12.17 15.45
C PHE A 209 -13.39 13.10 14.64
N THR A 210 -13.57 14.40 14.80
CA THR A 210 -12.65 15.40 14.26
C THR A 210 -11.77 15.94 15.39
N ILE A 211 -10.47 15.73 15.28
CA ILE A 211 -9.49 16.11 16.31
C ILE A 211 -8.53 17.16 15.76
N HIS A 212 -7.92 17.92 16.66
CA HIS A 212 -6.85 18.86 16.33
C HIS A 212 -5.58 18.44 17.07
N LEU A 213 -4.52 18.17 16.33
CA LEU A 213 -3.20 17.84 16.85
C LEU A 213 -2.24 19.01 16.64
N GLY A 214 -1.24 19.14 17.51
CA GLY A 214 -0.27 20.23 17.47
C GLY A 214 -0.53 21.34 18.50
N SER A 215 0.56 21.92 19.01
CA SER A 215 0.53 23.01 20.00
C SER A 215 0.49 24.39 19.36
N GLN A 216 1.12 24.57 18.20
CA GLN A 216 1.23 25.85 17.48
C GLN A 216 0.46 25.82 16.15
N LEU A 217 0.85 24.95 15.22
CA LEU A 217 0.11 24.64 14.00
C LEU A 217 -0.84 23.49 14.30
N LYS A 218 -2.13 23.82 14.48
CA LYS A 218 -3.16 22.80 14.74
C LYS A 218 -3.58 22.16 13.42
N SER A 219 -3.27 20.89 13.25
CA SER A 219 -3.72 20.11 12.10
C SER A 219 -4.96 19.30 12.43
N THR A 220 -5.93 19.36 11.52
CA THR A 220 -7.21 18.68 11.66
C THR A 220 -7.11 17.26 11.13
N HIS A 221 -7.41 16.29 11.97
CA HIS A 221 -7.40 14.88 11.61
C HIS A 221 -8.77 14.26 11.88
N ASN A 222 -9.15 13.27 11.08
CA ASN A 222 -10.29 12.43 11.33
C ASN A 222 -9.84 11.15 12.05
N ILE A 223 -10.49 10.81 13.17
CA ILE A 223 -10.37 9.49 13.77
C ILE A 223 -11.67 8.78 13.56
N ARG A 224 -11.62 7.62 12.92
CA ARG A 224 -12.78 6.72 12.75
C ARG A 224 -12.56 5.48 13.58
N ILE A 225 -13.57 5.00 14.29
CA ILE A 225 -13.56 3.69 14.96
C ILE A 225 -14.61 2.82 14.30
N LEU A 226 -14.27 1.57 13.99
CA LEU A 226 -15.17 0.63 13.34
C LEU A 226 -15.02 -0.79 13.93
N ALA A 227 -16.10 -1.55 13.96
CA ALA A 227 -16.06 -3.00 14.21
C ALA A 227 -16.30 -3.76 12.91
N ALA A 228 -15.30 -4.48 12.41
CA ALA A 228 -15.45 -5.34 11.23
C ALA A 228 -14.30 -6.33 11.05
N ASP A 229 -14.48 -7.21 10.06
CA ASP A 229 -13.43 -8.13 9.62
C ASP A 229 -12.40 -7.37 8.75
N LEU A 230 -11.12 -7.55 9.08
CA LEU A 230 -10.01 -7.02 8.31
C LEU A 230 -10.00 -7.55 6.87
N VAL A 231 -10.41 -8.80 6.66
CA VAL A 231 -10.46 -9.42 5.34
C VAL A 231 -11.48 -8.72 4.45
N GLU A 232 -12.60 -8.24 5.00
CA GLU A 232 -13.61 -7.48 4.27
C GLU A 232 -13.03 -6.14 3.77
N LEU A 233 -12.24 -5.45 4.62
CA LEU A 233 -11.53 -4.21 4.26
C LEU A 233 -10.44 -4.43 3.21
N CYS A 234 -9.95 -5.66 3.08
CA CYS A 234 -9.00 -6.09 2.05
C CYS A 234 -9.69 -6.93 0.96
N GLY A 235 -11.01 -6.83 0.83
CA GLY A 235 -11.78 -7.59 -0.14
C GLY A 235 -11.50 -7.16 -1.58
N PRO A 236 -11.97 -7.92 -2.58
CA PRO A 236 -11.87 -7.53 -3.98
C PRO A 236 -12.74 -6.29 -4.26
N ILE A 237 -12.33 -5.48 -5.25
CA ILE A 237 -13.12 -4.33 -5.74
C ILE A 237 -14.38 -4.76 -6.50
N ILE A 238 -14.39 -5.98 -7.02
CA ILE A 238 -15.50 -6.57 -7.78
C ILE A 238 -16.02 -7.76 -6.97
N ASN A 239 -17.31 -7.76 -6.66
CA ASN A 239 -17.93 -8.83 -5.89
C ASN A 239 -18.20 -10.09 -6.74
N GLU A 240 -18.71 -11.14 -6.12
CA GLU A 240 -19.05 -12.40 -6.79
C GLU A 240 -20.14 -12.26 -7.87
N ASN A 241 -21.02 -11.27 -7.73
CA ASN A 241 -22.03 -10.91 -8.73
C ASN A 241 -21.47 -10.08 -9.89
N ASN A 242 -20.15 -9.89 -9.92
CA ASN A 242 -19.44 -9.04 -10.87
C ASN A 242 -19.90 -7.58 -10.79
N GLU A 243 -20.17 -7.05 -9.61
CA GLU A 243 -20.51 -5.65 -9.37
C GLU A 243 -19.36 -4.93 -8.67
N LEU A 244 -19.12 -3.68 -9.04
CA LEU A 244 -18.14 -2.83 -8.39
C LEU A 244 -18.63 -2.46 -6.98
N VAL A 245 -17.85 -2.81 -5.96
CA VAL A 245 -18.17 -2.56 -4.55
C VAL A 245 -17.87 -1.12 -4.15
N ILE A 246 -16.98 -0.44 -4.88
CA ILE A 246 -16.53 0.92 -4.59
C ILE A 246 -16.78 1.81 -5.81
N ASN A 247 -17.19 3.06 -5.57
CA ASN A 247 -17.39 4.10 -6.58
C ASN A 247 -16.06 4.68 -7.12
N GLY A 248 -15.08 3.84 -7.50
CA GLY A 248 -13.82 4.28 -8.13
C GLY A 248 -12.83 5.01 -7.21
N ASN A 249 -13.07 5.08 -5.90
CA ASN A 249 -12.22 5.81 -4.96
C ASN A 249 -10.80 5.25 -4.87
N ILE A 250 -10.64 3.94 -5.03
CA ILE A 250 -9.32 3.30 -5.10
C ILE A 250 -8.62 3.69 -6.40
N GLN A 251 -9.31 3.60 -7.54
CA GLN A 251 -8.76 3.98 -8.85
C GLN A 251 -8.33 5.45 -8.92
N LEU A 252 -9.07 6.35 -8.25
CA LEU A 252 -8.70 7.76 -8.12
C LEU A 252 -7.49 8.00 -7.21
N GLY A 253 -7.24 7.11 -6.25
CA GLY A 253 -6.14 7.20 -5.30
C GLY A 253 -4.82 6.70 -5.87
N ILE A 254 -4.85 5.74 -6.80
CA ILE A 254 -3.65 5.17 -7.42
C ILE A 254 -2.85 6.27 -8.15
N TYR A 255 -1.55 6.35 -7.87
CA TYR A 255 -0.62 7.39 -8.33
C TYR A 255 -0.92 8.82 -7.85
N SER A 256 -1.78 8.98 -6.85
CA SER A 256 -2.03 10.27 -6.19
C SER A 256 -1.28 10.40 -4.86
N SER A 257 -1.43 11.56 -4.22
CA SER A 257 -0.96 11.85 -2.86
C SER A 257 -2.00 11.51 -1.77
N SER A 258 -2.95 10.61 -2.05
CA SER A 258 -4.01 10.22 -1.11
C SER A 258 -4.19 8.70 -1.05
N LEU A 259 -3.13 8.00 -0.65
CA LEU A 259 -3.13 6.54 -0.55
C LEU A 259 -3.82 6.06 0.73
N SER A 260 -4.33 4.83 0.68
CA SER A 260 -4.93 4.14 1.83
C SER A 260 -4.17 2.88 2.20
N GLY A 261 -3.94 2.69 3.50
CA GLY A 261 -3.23 1.55 4.05
C GLY A 261 -4.03 0.81 5.12
N VAL A 262 -3.84 -0.51 5.21
CA VAL A 262 -4.41 -1.35 6.27
C VAL A 262 -3.28 -2.13 6.95
N VAL A 263 -3.27 -2.17 8.28
CA VAL A 263 -2.32 -2.97 9.06
C VAL A 263 -2.94 -4.33 9.37
N CYS A 264 -2.39 -5.39 8.78
CA CYS A 264 -2.73 -6.78 9.05
C CYS A 264 -1.68 -7.41 9.96
N LEU A 265 -2.10 -8.17 10.97
CA LEU A 265 -1.18 -8.89 11.84
C LEU A 265 -0.86 -10.24 11.23
N VAL A 266 0.42 -10.62 11.25
CA VAL A 266 0.89 -11.92 10.76
C VAL A 266 1.79 -12.56 11.81
N PRO A 267 1.75 -13.89 11.97
CA PRO A 267 2.60 -14.56 12.96
C PRO A 267 4.08 -14.49 12.59
N SER A 268 4.95 -14.46 13.60
CA SER A 268 6.39 -14.59 13.39
C SER A 268 6.74 -15.97 12.81
N SER A 269 7.18 -16.01 11.57
CA SER A 269 7.57 -17.22 10.83
C SER A 269 8.92 -17.04 10.15
N SER A 270 9.59 -18.15 9.81
CA SER A 270 10.78 -18.13 8.95
C SER A 270 10.46 -17.79 7.50
N GLN A 271 9.21 -18.02 7.07
CA GLN A 271 8.73 -17.66 5.75
C GLN A 271 7.86 -16.42 5.81
N ILE A 272 7.89 -15.61 4.76
CA ILE A 272 6.96 -14.50 4.56
C ILE A 272 5.57 -15.06 4.28
N ILE A 273 4.67 -14.90 5.25
CA ILE A 273 3.30 -15.41 5.18
C ILE A 273 2.34 -14.23 5.35
N ALA A 274 1.40 -14.11 4.42
CA ALA A 274 0.25 -13.22 4.53
C ALA A 274 -1.03 -14.01 4.83
N ASN A 275 -2.09 -13.32 5.23
CA ASN A 275 -3.38 -13.95 5.49
C ASN A 275 -3.92 -14.60 4.20
N GLN A 276 -4.22 -15.91 4.26
CA GLN A 276 -4.67 -16.70 3.11
C GLN A 276 -5.96 -16.19 2.47
N LYS A 277 -6.88 -15.63 3.26
CA LYS A 277 -8.11 -15.04 2.74
C LYS A 277 -7.82 -13.77 1.92
N ILE A 278 -6.85 -12.96 2.35
CA ILE A 278 -6.39 -11.78 1.61
C ILE A 278 -5.68 -12.21 0.32
N ILE A 279 -4.82 -13.23 0.37
CA ILE A 279 -4.16 -13.79 -0.82
C ILE A 279 -5.20 -14.26 -1.83
N ARG A 280 -6.22 -14.98 -1.37
CA ARG A 280 -7.36 -15.39 -2.20
C ARG A 280 -8.06 -14.18 -2.82
N SER A 281 -8.44 -13.18 -2.02
CA SER A 281 -9.10 -11.97 -2.50
C SER A 281 -8.31 -11.25 -3.59
N ALA A 282 -7.00 -11.09 -3.39
CA ALA A 282 -6.10 -10.46 -4.37
C ALA A 282 -5.96 -11.27 -5.65
N ASN A 283 -6.13 -12.59 -5.58
CA ASN A 283 -6.03 -13.48 -6.73
C ASN A 283 -7.32 -13.64 -7.54
N LEU A 284 -8.47 -13.14 -7.06
CA LEU A 284 -9.76 -13.24 -7.77
C LEU A 284 -9.85 -12.36 -9.02
N SER A 285 -8.92 -11.42 -9.21
CA SER A 285 -8.86 -10.52 -10.35
C SER A 285 -7.41 -10.24 -10.77
N THR A 286 -7.25 -9.60 -11.93
CA THR A 286 -5.92 -9.21 -12.41
C THR A 286 -5.46 -7.92 -11.73
N GLU A 287 -4.21 -7.90 -11.27
CA GLU A 287 -3.50 -6.72 -10.80
C GLU A 287 -2.86 -6.00 -12.01
N PHE A 288 -3.35 -4.81 -12.34
CA PHE A 288 -2.97 -4.07 -13.55
C PHE A 288 -1.79 -3.11 -13.32
N HIS A 289 -1.58 -2.69 -12.09
CA HIS A 289 -0.64 -1.64 -11.71
C HIS A 289 0.64 -2.20 -11.10
N PHE A 290 0.53 -3.27 -10.32
CA PHE A 290 1.63 -3.91 -9.60
C PHE A 290 1.85 -5.36 -10.05
N ASP A 291 2.70 -6.09 -9.35
CA ASP A 291 2.81 -7.54 -9.50
C ASP A 291 1.72 -8.22 -8.67
N GLN A 292 1.30 -9.41 -9.07
CA GLN A 292 0.35 -10.19 -8.28
C GLN A 292 0.90 -10.49 -6.88
N ILE A 293 0.01 -10.68 -5.90
CA ILE A 293 0.41 -10.82 -4.49
C ILE A 293 1.47 -11.91 -4.28
N ASP A 294 1.34 -13.06 -4.95
CA ASP A 294 2.27 -14.18 -4.79
C ASP A 294 3.70 -13.80 -5.23
N ALA A 295 3.82 -13.10 -6.37
CA ALA A 295 5.10 -12.60 -6.87
C ALA A 295 5.68 -11.52 -5.95
N GLN A 296 4.84 -10.66 -5.34
CA GLN A 296 5.29 -9.69 -4.34
C GLN A 296 5.86 -10.40 -3.09
N LEU A 297 5.18 -11.44 -2.58
CA LEU A 297 5.64 -12.19 -1.40
C LEU A 297 6.94 -12.95 -1.69
N GLU A 298 7.07 -13.55 -2.88
CA GLU A 298 8.31 -14.23 -3.29
C GLU A 298 9.47 -13.24 -3.38
N LYS A 299 9.26 -12.06 -3.98
CA LYS A 299 10.28 -11.01 -4.05
C LYS A 299 10.71 -10.56 -2.65
N ILE A 300 9.78 -10.28 -1.76
CA ILE A 300 10.08 -9.89 -0.37
C ILE A 300 10.87 -10.98 0.36
N GLN A 301 10.50 -12.25 0.14
CA GLN A 301 11.22 -13.39 0.71
C GLN A 301 12.65 -13.50 0.19
N ASN A 302 12.90 -13.17 -1.08
CA ASN A 302 14.23 -13.17 -1.67
C ASN A 302 15.06 -11.98 -1.16
N ASP A 303 14.48 -10.78 -1.11
CA ASP A 303 15.11 -9.59 -0.54
C ASP A 303 15.54 -9.83 0.93
N LEU A 304 14.73 -10.54 1.72
CA LEU A 304 15.07 -10.93 3.09
C LEU A 304 16.27 -11.89 3.15
N LYS A 305 16.35 -12.84 2.22
CA LYS A 305 17.51 -13.77 2.14
C LYS A 305 18.78 -13.04 1.73
N GLU A 306 18.67 -12.08 0.81
CA GLU A 306 19.78 -11.26 0.33
C GLU A 306 20.30 -10.31 1.41
N SER A 307 19.45 -9.82 2.30
CA SER A 307 19.86 -8.99 3.45
C SER A 307 20.61 -9.78 4.54
N GLY A 308 20.66 -11.11 4.43
CA GLY A 308 21.31 -11.99 5.40
C GLY A 308 20.46 -12.28 6.65
N GLU A 309 19.20 -11.84 6.67
CA GLU A 309 18.27 -12.16 7.75
C GLU A 309 17.55 -13.49 7.47
N SER A 310 17.37 -14.31 8.50
CA SER A 310 16.70 -15.61 8.36
C SER A 310 15.19 -15.56 8.58
N ARG A 311 14.70 -14.50 9.22
CA ARG A 311 13.28 -14.28 9.52
C ARG A 311 13.03 -12.84 9.97
N LEU A 312 11.79 -12.39 9.79
CA LEU A 312 11.30 -11.16 10.43
C LEU A 312 11.01 -11.40 11.91
N ARG A 313 11.28 -10.40 12.76
CA ARG A 313 11.01 -10.45 14.20
C ARG A 313 9.71 -9.71 14.53
N PRO A 314 9.11 -9.97 15.70
CA PRO A 314 7.96 -9.18 16.15
C PRO A 314 8.27 -7.68 16.11
N GLY A 315 7.35 -6.89 15.55
CA GLY A 315 7.52 -5.45 15.31
C GLY A 315 8.08 -5.09 13.92
N ASP A 316 8.72 -6.03 13.22
CA ASP A 316 9.07 -5.86 11.81
C ASP A 316 7.80 -6.00 10.94
N PHE A 317 7.82 -5.46 9.73
CA PHE A 317 6.69 -5.56 8.81
C PHE A 317 7.15 -5.51 7.36
N PHE A 318 6.32 -6.04 6.47
CA PHE A 318 6.48 -5.91 5.02
C PHE A 318 5.20 -5.33 4.40
N ILE A 319 5.29 -4.87 3.16
CA ILE A 319 4.20 -4.16 2.48
C ILE A 319 3.88 -4.85 1.17
N THR A 320 2.60 -5.12 0.92
CA THR A 320 2.09 -5.48 -0.41
C THR A 320 1.21 -4.38 -0.97
N LYS A 321 1.25 -4.18 -2.29
CA LYS A 321 0.57 -3.11 -3.03
C LYS A 321 -0.52 -3.67 -3.92
N HIS A 322 -1.68 -3.01 -3.94
CA HIS A 322 -2.87 -3.51 -4.65
C HIS A 322 -3.64 -2.37 -5.31
N SER A 323 -4.11 -2.59 -6.53
CA SER A 323 -5.15 -1.79 -7.18
C SER A 323 -6.50 -2.52 -7.18
N ASN A 324 -6.47 -3.85 -7.02
CA ASN A 324 -7.60 -4.73 -7.19
C ASN A 324 -8.30 -5.11 -5.86
N LEU A 325 -7.83 -4.54 -4.75
CA LEU A 325 -8.44 -4.65 -3.42
C LEU A 325 -9.03 -3.30 -2.98
N GLN A 326 -9.84 -3.33 -1.92
CA GLN A 326 -10.43 -2.13 -1.30
C GLN A 326 -9.43 -1.25 -0.53
N CYS A 327 -8.13 -1.53 -0.61
CA CYS A 327 -7.04 -0.73 -0.06
C CYS A 327 -5.83 -0.73 -1.01
N HIS A 328 -4.99 0.31 -0.94
CA HIS A 328 -3.81 0.40 -1.79
C HIS A 328 -2.62 -0.37 -1.23
N LEU A 329 -2.48 -0.39 0.10
CA LEU A 329 -1.32 -0.91 0.80
C LEU A 329 -1.76 -1.78 1.96
N ILE A 330 -1.15 -2.95 2.09
CA ILE A 330 -1.31 -3.81 3.27
C ILE A 330 0.03 -3.90 3.97
N PHE A 331 0.08 -3.39 5.19
CA PHE A 331 1.21 -3.53 6.11
C PHE A 331 1.04 -4.81 6.90
N HIS A 332 1.86 -5.82 6.62
CA HIS A 332 1.87 -7.10 7.32
C HIS A 332 2.80 -6.99 8.51
N LEU A 333 2.24 -6.59 9.65
CA LEU A 333 2.98 -6.42 10.91
C LEU A 333 3.19 -7.77 11.59
N VAL A 334 4.45 -8.15 11.75
CA VAL A 334 4.83 -9.38 12.44
C VAL A 334 4.52 -9.22 13.92
N TYR A 335 3.63 -10.07 14.40
CA TYR A 335 3.11 -10.08 15.76
C TYR A 335 3.44 -11.41 16.44
N ASP A 336 3.75 -11.33 17.73
CA ASP A 336 3.88 -12.47 18.62
C ASP A 336 2.98 -12.25 19.83
N ASP A 337 2.13 -13.23 20.09
CA ASP A 337 1.10 -13.17 21.14
C ASP A 337 1.62 -13.66 22.50
N SER A 338 2.87 -14.11 22.55
CA SER A 338 3.47 -14.76 23.72
C SER A 338 3.60 -13.86 24.96
N SER A 339 3.48 -12.53 24.83
CA SER A 339 3.57 -11.60 25.97
C SER A 339 2.20 -11.05 26.41
N ALA A 340 1.75 -11.46 27.60
CA ALA A 340 0.52 -10.96 28.21
C ALA A 340 0.58 -9.45 28.56
N ASP A 341 1.75 -8.95 28.95
CA ASP A 341 1.95 -7.56 29.37
C ASP A 341 2.54 -6.68 28.25
N MET A 342 1.65 -5.96 27.57
CA MET A 342 2.03 -4.98 26.55
C MET A 342 2.29 -3.60 27.16
N ASN A 343 3.36 -2.95 26.73
CA ASN A 343 3.72 -1.59 27.12
C ASN A 343 4.18 -0.77 25.90
N SER A 344 4.53 0.51 26.09
CA SER A 344 4.91 1.41 25.00
C SER A 344 6.22 1.04 24.28
N ARG A 345 7.03 0.13 24.86
CA ARG A 345 8.26 -0.40 24.25
C ARG A 345 8.03 -1.76 23.59
N HIS A 346 6.80 -2.28 23.59
CA HIS A 346 6.49 -3.54 22.94
C HIS A 346 6.84 -3.47 21.45
N PRO A 347 7.50 -4.49 20.86
CA PRO A 347 7.97 -4.43 19.48
C PRO A 347 6.86 -4.08 18.48
N CYS A 348 5.65 -4.63 18.62
CA CYS A 348 4.52 -4.30 17.74
C CYS A 348 4.05 -2.84 17.85
N ILE A 349 4.18 -2.20 19.03
CA ILE A 349 3.88 -0.78 19.20
C ILE A 349 4.93 0.08 18.49
N LEU A 350 6.21 -0.33 18.55
CA LEU A 350 7.28 0.31 17.80
C LEU A 350 7.16 0.05 16.28
N GLY A 351 6.65 -1.12 15.88
CA GLY A 351 6.28 -1.44 14.50
C GLY A 351 5.20 -0.50 13.98
N LEU A 352 4.12 -0.30 14.74
CA LEU A 352 3.09 0.70 14.42
C LEU A 352 3.66 2.11 14.29
N ARG A 353 4.59 2.51 15.18
CA ARG A 353 5.31 3.79 15.05
C ARG A 353 6.01 3.92 13.70
N ASN A 354 6.71 2.87 13.28
CA ASN A 354 7.45 2.85 12.02
C ASN A 354 6.50 2.84 10.81
N ILE A 355 5.38 2.12 10.89
CA ILE A 355 4.32 2.16 9.87
C ILE A 355 3.76 3.58 9.73
N LEU A 356 3.43 4.25 10.83
CA LEU A 356 2.95 5.65 10.80
C LEU A 356 3.98 6.61 10.21
N LYS A 357 5.27 6.40 10.48
CA LYS A 357 6.35 7.17 9.85
C LYS A 357 6.41 6.96 8.34
N ILE A 358 6.27 5.71 7.88
CA ILE A 358 6.22 5.39 6.45
C ILE A 358 4.98 6.00 5.82
N ALA A 359 3.82 5.92 6.48
CA ALA A 359 2.58 6.53 6.00
C ALA A 359 2.74 8.04 5.75
N ASN A 360 3.34 8.75 6.70
CA ASN A 360 3.63 10.17 6.59
C ASN A 360 4.67 10.49 5.50
N ARG A 361 5.65 9.59 5.28
CA ARG A 361 6.71 9.77 4.29
C ARG A 361 6.24 9.57 2.85
N TYR A 362 5.22 8.73 2.64
CA TYR A 362 4.74 8.32 1.32
C TYR A 362 3.28 8.72 1.08
N ASP A 363 2.82 9.81 1.70
CA ASP A 363 1.50 10.40 1.46
C ASP A 363 0.31 9.41 1.59
N ILE A 364 0.41 8.52 2.57
CA ILE A 364 -0.70 7.65 2.97
C ILE A 364 -1.60 8.46 3.89
N THR A 365 -2.69 8.97 3.36
CA THR A 365 -3.61 9.87 4.05
C THR A 365 -4.68 9.13 4.85
N GLN A 366 -4.92 7.85 4.58
CA GLN A 366 -5.84 6.99 5.33
C GLN A 366 -5.09 5.76 5.84
N LEU A 367 -5.08 5.51 7.14
CA LEU A 367 -4.44 4.30 7.70
C LEU A 367 -5.37 3.60 8.69
N THR A 368 -5.67 2.34 8.43
CA THR A 368 -6.42 1.46 9.33
C THR A 368 -5.46 0.65 10.20
N ILE A 369 -5.58 0.78 11.52
CA ILE A 369 -4.78 0.04 12.50
C ILE A 369 -5.66 -0.80 13.42
N PRO A 370 -5.27 -2.03 13.79
CA PRO A 370 -6.01 -2.84 14.75
C PRO A 370 -5.81 -2.28 16.17
N ALA A 371 -6.88 -1.74 16.76
CA ALA A 371 -6.82 -1.03 18.04
C ALA A 371 -6.47 -1.94 19.22
N LEU A 372 -6.74 -3.23 19.11
CA LEU A 372 -6.42 -4.24 20.11
C LEU A 372 -5.16 -5.05 19.78
N LEU A 373 -4.52 -4.80 18.62
CA LEU A 373 -3.50 -5.68 18.04
C LEU A 373 -3.96 -7.16 18.01
N LYS A 374 -5.24 -7.36 17.71
CA LYS A 374 -5.92 -8.64 17.52
C LYS A 374 -7.00 -8.47 16.46
N THR A 375 -7.24 -9.52 15.68
CA THR A 375 -8.25 -9.54 14.60
C THR A 375 -9.58 -10.15 15.03
N GLU A 376 -9.57 -11.01 16.05
CA GLU A 376 -10.73 -11.74 16.59
C GLU A 376 -10.73 -11.64 18.12
N MET A 377 -11.90 -11.67 18.75
CA MET A 377 -11.99 -11.75 20.21
C MET A 377 -11.60 -13.16 20.69
N SER A 378 -10.89 -13.24 21.81
CA SER A 378 -10.60 -14.51 22.49
C SER A 378 -11.05 -14.47 23.95
N GLU A 379 -11.16 -15.64 24.58
CA GLU A 379 -11.62 -15.76 25.98
C GLU A 379 -10.72 -15.02 26.98
N GLU A 380 -9.45 -14.80 26.63
CA GLU A 380 -8.47 -14.08 27.45
C GLU A 380 -8.69 -12.56 27.45
N MET A 381 -9.44 -12.04 26.47
CA MET A 381 -9.67 -10.62 26.25
C MET A 381 -10.78 -10.07 27.15
N THR A 382 -10.51 -10.02 28.46
CA THR A 382 -11.39 -9.38 29.44
C THR A 382 -11.61 -7.89 29.13
N LEU A 383 -12.71 -7.31 29.65
CA LEU A 383 -13.02 -5.88 29.49
C LEU A 383 -11.81 -4.99 29.85
N SER A 384 -11.19 -5.23 31.01
CA SER A 384 -10.03 -4.46 31.48
C SER A 384 -8.81 -4.60 30.56
N TRP A 385 -8.59 -5.80 30.01
CA TRP A 385 -7.53 -6.05 29.04
C TRP A 385 -7.75 -5.23 27.76
N CYS A 386 -8.98 -5.26 27.21
CA CYS A 386 -9.32 -4.55 25.99
C CYS A 386 -9.17 -3.04 26.14
N LEU A 387 -9.70 -2.47 27.24
CA LEU A 387 -9.59 -1.04 27.52
C LEU A 387 -8.14 -0.61 27.69
N ARG A 388 -7.34 -1.34 28.50
CA ARG A 388 -5.92 -1.01 28.71
C ARG A 388 -5.12 -1.11 27.41
N ARG A 389 -5.41 -2.09 26.57
CA ARG A 389 -4.71 -2.31 25.30
C ARG A 389 -5.06 -1.24 24.26
N ALA A 390 -6.35 -0.95 24.08
CA ALA A 390 -6.81 0.12 23.21
C ALA A 390 -6.25 1.48 23.68
N GLU A 391 -6.32 1.78 24.98
CA GLU A 391 -5.76 3.02 25.54
C GLU A 391 -4.27 3.17 25.24
N LEU A 392 -3.48 2.09 25.41
CA LEU A 392 -2.06 2.08 25.10
C LEU A 392 -1.80 2.36 23.61
N VAL A 393 -2.49 1.66 22.70
CA VAL A 393 -2.35 1.85 21.24
C VAL A 393 -2.73 3.27 20.85
N LEU A 394 -3.84 3.81 21.38
CA LEU A 394 -4.32 5.16 21.11
C LEU A 394 -3.34 6.22 21.60
N LYS A 395 -2.85 6.11 22.84
CA LYS A 395 -1.87 7.04 23.41
C LYS A 395 -0.55 7.04 22.64
N CYS A 396 -0.04 5.86 22.28
CA CYS A 396 1.18 5.73 21.48
C CYS A 396 0.99 6.34 20.08
N THR A 397 -0.11 5.98 19.40
CA THR A 397 -0.44 6.51 18.07
C THR A 397 -0.56 8.03 18.08
N LYS A 398 -1.26 8.60 19.07
CA LYS A 398 -1.31 10.06 19.27
C LYS A 398 0.08 10.67 19.39
N GLY A 399 0.96 10.08 20.21
CA GLY A 399 2.34 10.53 20.36
C GLY A 399 3.09 10.54 19.04
N PHE A 400 2.98 9.46 18.26
CA PHE A 400 3.64 9.30 16.97
C PHE A 400 3.12 10.27 15.90
N MET A 401 1.80 10.53 15.88
CA MET A 401 1.21 11.52 14.97
C MET A 401 1.72 12.93 15.29
N ILE A 402 1.87 13.28 16.57
CA ILE A 402 2.43 14.58 16.98
C ILE A 402 3.92 14.68 16.58
N GLU A 403 4.70 13.62 16.79
CA GLU A 403 6.13 13.56 16.42
C GLU A 403 6.35 13.78 14.91
N ASN A 404 5.44 13.31 14.06
CA ASN A 404 5.61 13.32 12.60
C ASN A 404 4.90 14.48 11.88
N SER A 405 4.34 15.45 12.61
CA SER A 405 3.56 16.61 12.08
C SER A 405 4.33 17.63 11.22
N THR A 406 5.55 17.29 10.76
CA THR A 406 6.42 18.18 9.98
C THR A 406 6.44 17.84 8.48
N GLY A 407 5.31 17.44 7.91
CA GLY A 407 5.21 16.99 6.52
C GLY A 407 3.78 16.75 6.03
N SER A 408 3.61 15.80 5.09
CA SER A 408 2.30 15.35 4.62
C SER A 408 1.57 14.60 5.72
N GLU A 409 0.44 15.13 6.17
CA GLU A 409 -0.21 14.64 7.38
C GLU A 409 -1.21 13.52 7.07
N LEU A 410 -1.17 12.47 7.91
CA LEU A 410 -2.18 11.42 7.93
C LEU A 410 -3.56 12.05 8.17
N SER A 411 -4.39 12.18 7.15
CA SER A 411 -5.67 12.90 7.26
C SER A 411 -6.70 12.12 8.07
N THR A 412 -6.75 10.79 7.93
CA THR A 412 -7.65 9.92 8.69
C THR A 412 -6.90 8.72 9.27
N LEU A 413 -7.09 8.52 10.57
CA LEU A 413 -6.71 7.30 11.26
C LEU A 413 -7.97 6.48 11.55
N GLN A 414 -8.00 5.24 11.08
CA GLN A 414 -9.10 4.32 11.29
C GLN A 414 -8.69 3.23 12.28
N LEU A 415 -9.48 3.09 13.34
CA LEU A 415 -9.27 2.15 14.44
C LEU A 415 -10.17 0.95 14.19
N LEU A 416 -9.57 -0.18 13.87
CA LEU A 416 -10.27 -1.42 13.64
C LEU A 416 -10.40 -2.20 14.94
N LEU A 417 -11.63 -2.53 15.29
CA LEU A 417 -11.98 -3.48 16.34
C LEU A 417 -12.49 -4.78 15.71
N PRO A 418 -12.30 -5.93 16.38
CA PRO A 418 -12.87 -7.20 15.95
C PRO A 418 -14.38 -7.10 15.67
N ALA A 419 -14.85 -7.78 14.62
CA ALA A 419 -16.26 -7.73 14.20
C ALA A 419 -17.23 -8.20 15.29
N ASP A 420 -16.78 -9.17 16.08
CA ASP A 420 -17.48 -9.89 17.15
C ASP A 420 -17.41 -9.20 18.53
N ILE A 421 -16.86 -7.97 18.60
CA ILE A 421 -16.80 -7.20 19.85
C ILE A 421 -18.22 -6.95 20.42
N SER A 422 -18.37 -6.78 21.73
CA SER A 422 -19.68 -6.41 22.32
C SER A 422 -19.97 -4.91 22.18
N ASP A 423 -21.25 -4.53 22.15
CA ASP A 423 -21.67 -3.12 22.04
C ASP A 423 -21.17 -2.28 23.21
N GLU A 424 -21.23 -2.83 24.41
CA GLU A 424 -20.74 -2.17 25.63
C GLU A 424 -19.24 -1.87 25.55
N LEU A 425 -18.44 -2.84 25.06
CA LEU A 425 -17.00 -2.64 24.92
C LEU A 425 -16.67 -1.68 23.76
N PHE A 426 -17.38 -1.78 22.64
CA PHE A 426 -17.24 -0.81 21.54
C PHE A 426 -17.50 0.62 22.00
N MET A 427 -18.62 0.86 22.70
CA MET A 427 -18.98 2.16 23.26
C MET A 427 -17.93 2.65 24.26
N SER A 428 -17.44 1.75 25.12
CA SER A 428 -16.40 2.09 26.11
C SER A 428 -15.09 2.51 25.44
N ILE A 429 -14.67 1.82 24.37
CA ILE A 429 -13.48 2.20 23.60
C ILE A 429 -13.71 3.51 22.84
N SER A 430 -14.89 3.70 22.23
CA SER A 430 -15.23 4.92 21.51
C SER A 430 -15.15 6.15 22.42
N GLN A 431 -15.69 6.06 23.65
CA GLN A 431 -15.64 7.14 24.65
C GLN A 431 -14.22 7.51 25.11
N MET A 432 -13.22 6.62 24.93
CA MET A 432 -11.82 6.96 25.21
C MET A 432 -11.21 7.89 24.16
N ILE A 433 -11.72 7.89 22.92
CA ILE A 433 -11.14 8.69 21.83
C ILE A 433 -11.16 10.19 22.18
N PRO A 434 -12.29 10.81 22.58
CA PRO A 434 -12.31 12.22 22.98
C PRO A 434 -11.46 12.55 24.22
N GLN A 435 -11.23 11.57 25.10
CA GLN A 435 -10.42 11.76 26.30
C GLN A 435 -8.93 11.79 25.95
N ILE A 436 -8.50 10.92 25.04
CA ILE A 436 -7.09 10.80 24.62
C ILE A 436 -6.75 11.88 23.59
N PHE A 437 -7.54 12.00 22.54
CA PHE A 437 -7.39 13.01 21.50
C PHE A 437 -8.33 14.15 21.85
N ARG A 438 -7.80 15.33 22.19
CA ARG A 438 -8.64 16.50 22.48
C ARG A 438 -9.49 16.81 21.24
N VAL A 439 -10.74 16.37 21.24
CA VAL A 439 -11.69 16.61 20.16
C VAL A 439 -12.02 18.10 20.15
N ALA A 440 -12.19 18.69 18.95
CA ALA A 440 -12.71 20.04 18.90
C ALA A 440 -14.13 20.03 19.46
N ASN A 441 -14.35 20.75 20.57
CA ASN A 441 -15.70 21.09 20.98
C ASN A 441 -16.33 21.86 19.81
N THR A 442 -17.30 21.26 19.13
CA THR A 442 -18.27 22.00 18.34
C THR A 442 -18.96 22.95 19.31
N LYS A 443 -18.51 24.21 19.34
CA LYS A 443 -19.38 25.27 19.84
C LYS A 443 -20.58 25.25 18.92
N PHE A 444 -21.72 24.75 19.42
CA PHE A 444 -23.01 24.99 18.81
C PHE A 444 -23.09 26.49 18.55
N LEU A 445 -23.17 26.87 17.28
CA LEU A 445 -23.50 28.23 16.84
C LEU A 445 -25.00 28.38 16.77
#